data_AF-X1N3J1-F1
#
_entry.id   AF-X1N3J1-F1
#
_cell.length_a   1.000
_cell.length_b   1.000
_cell.length_c   1.000
_cell.angle_alpha   90.00
_cell.angle_beta   90.00
_cell.angle_gamma   90.00
#
_symmetry.space_group_name_H-M   'P 1'
#
loop_
_entity.id
_entity.type
_entity.pdbx_description
1 polymer ?
#
loop_
_entity_poly.entity_id
_entity_poly.type
_entity_poly.pdbx_seq_one_letter_code
_entity_poly.pdbx_strand_id
1 'polypeptide(L)'
;MDGIELLAEARRTVPWLQVLVITGYGDIPMAVRALKAGALDFIEKPLDRQSFLSVVESALKRNAWADPLLGKLLTETERIVLHFILDGKSNKEIAYLRHCALRTIEDHRNHIYRKVGVHNLVDLFKWAAGMGLVELPENE
;
A
#
# COMPACT_ATOMS: atom_id res chain seq x y z
N MET A 1 -21.07 0.40 -7.20
CA MET A 1 -19.63 0.12 -7.16
C MET A 1 -19.23 -0.52 -8.47
N ASP A 2 -18.82 0.31 -9.41
CA ASP A 2 -18.06 -0.13 -10.57
C ASP A 2 -16.56 -0.28 -10.23
N GLY A 3 -15.72 -0.64 -11.21
CA GLY A 3 -14.30 -0.84 -10.99
C GLY A 3 -13.52 0.42 -10.60
N ILE A 4 -13.98 1.61 -11.01
CA ILE A 4 -13.31 2.88 -10.71
C ILE A 4 -13.71 3.36 -9.31
N GLU A 5 -14.99 3.21 -8.94
CA GLU A 5 -15.46 3.44 -7.57
C GLU A 5 -14.74 2.52 -6.58
N LEU A 6 -14.54 1.24 -6.93
CA LEU A 6 -13.77 0.30 -6.11
C LEU A 6 -12.31 0.74 -5.96
N LEU A 7 -11.68 1.19 -7.04
CA LEU A 7 -10.31 1.71 -7.01
C LEU A 7 -10.21 2.93 -6.09
N ALA A 8 -11.14 3.88 -6.19
CA ALA A 8 -11.17 5.06 -5.33
C ALA A 8 -11.32 4.69 -3.85
N GLU A 9 -12.19 3.72 -3.53
CA GLU A 9 -12.38 3.25 -2.16
C GLU A 9 -11.16 2.46 -1.65
N ALA A 10 -10.56 1.61 -2.48
CA ALA A 10 -9.34 0.90 -2.16
C ALA A 10 -8.19 1.87 -1.87
N ARG A 11 -8.06 2.96 -2.65
CA ARG A 11 -7.07 4.01 -2.38
C ARG A 11 -7.31 4.74 -1.06
N ARG A 12 -8.55 4.83 -0.58
CA ARG A 12 -8.88 5.44 0.72
C ARG A 12 -8.62 4.51 1.91
N THR A 13 -8.84 3.21 1.73
CA THR A 13 -8.80 2.21 2.82
C THR A 13 -7.48 1.48 2.91
N VAL A 14 -6.84 1.21 1.77
CA VAL A 14 -5.57 0.49 1.61
C VAL A 14 -4.69 1.18 0.55
N PRO A 15 -4.24 2.43 0.75
CA PRO A 15 -3.50 3.20 -0.27
C PRO A 15 -2.22 2.51 -0.78
N TRP A 16 -1.62 1.61 -0.02
CA TRP A 16 -0.47 0.80 -0.45
C TRP A 16 -0.80 -0.31 -1.46
N LEU A 17 -2.08 -0.63 -1.65
CA LEU A 17 -2.51 -1.63 -2.60
C LEU A 17 -2.33 -1.09 -4.02
N GLN A 18 -1.40 -1.68 -4.76
CA GLN A 18 -1.29 -1.43 -6.19
C GLN A 18 -2.45 -2.11 -6.92
N VAL A 19 -3.16 -1.36 -7.76
CA VAL A 19 -4.33 -1.85 -8.49
C VAL A 19 -4.07 -1.75 -9.99
N LEU A 20 -4.23 -2.88 -10.69
CA LEU A 20 -4.26 -2.93 -12.15
C LEU A 20 -5.72 -3.01 -12.61
N VAL A 21 -6.13 -2.11 -13.50
CA VAL A 21 -7.50 -2.12 -14.06
C VAL A 21 -7.51 -2.94 -15.34
N ILE A 22 -8.41 -3.91 -15.44
CA ILE A 22 -8.54 -4.78 -16.61
C ILE A 22 -9.96 -4.66 -17.18
N THR A 23 -10.09 -4.35 -18.47
CA THR A 23 -11.41 -4.18 -19.11
C THR A 23 -11.47 -4.77 -20.51
N GLY A 24 -12.64 -5.19 -20.98
CA GLY A 24 -12.89 -5.55 -22.39
C GLY A 24 -13.49 -4.44 -23.24
N TYR A 25 -13.72 -3.26 -22.66
CA TYR A 25 -14.19 -2.07 -23.35
C TYR A 25 -13.28 -0.91 -22.93
N GLY A 26 -12.07 -0.86 -23.47
CA GLY A 26 -11.06 0.11 -23.08
C GLY A 26 -11.02 1.28 -24.06
N ASP A 27 -11.72 2.37 -23.75
CA ASP A 27 -11.49 3.64 -24.44
C ASP A 27 -10.41 4.47 -23.72
N ILE A 28 -9.75 5.35 -24.46
CA ILE A 28 -8.72 6.25 -23.91
C ILE A 28 -9.27 7.06 -22.72
N PRO A 29 -10.51 7.62 -22.75
CA PRO A 29 -11.08 8.31 -21.60
C PRO A 29 -11.16 7.47 -20.32
N MET A 30 -11.54 6.19 -20.41
CA MET A 30 -11.59 5.32 -19.24
C MET A 30 -10.21 4.95 -18.71
N ALA A 31 -9.25 4.69 -19.60
CA ALA A 31 -7.86 4.46 -19.20
C ALA A 31 -7.30 5.67 -18.42
N VAL A 32 -7.52 6.88 -18.93
CA VAL A 32 -7.11 8.12 -18.26
C VAL A 32 -7.81 8.29 -16.91
N ARG A 33 -9.11 7.97 -16.81
CA ARG A 33 -9.84 8.01 -15.52
C ARG A 33 -9.28 7.01 -14.51
N ALA A 34 -8.97 5.79 -14.92
CA ALA A 34 -8.37 4.77 -14.07
C ALA A 34 -7.01 5.23 -13.51
N LEU A 35 -6.12 5.72 -14.38
CA LEU A 35 -4.81 6.22 -13.96
C LEU A 35 -4.94 7.42 -13.01
N LYS A 36 -5.82 8.38 -13.30
CA LYS A 36 -6.09 9.53 -12.41
C LYS A 36 -6.68 9.12 -11.05
N ALA A 37 -7.42 8.02 -11.00
CA ALA A 37 -7.97 7.47 -9.76
C ALA A 37 -6.93 6.68 -8.94
N GLY A 38 -5.69 6.55 -9.43
CA GLY A 38 -4.59 5.88 -8.73
C GLY A 38 -4.38 4.42 -9.12
N ALA A 39 -4.89 4.00 -10.30
CA ALA A 39 -4.49 2.72 -10.87
C ALA A 39 -3.00 2.77 -11.22
N LEU A 40 -2.30 1.66 -10.98
CA LEU A 40 -0.92 1.49 -11.40
C LEU A 40 -0.82 1.39 -12.93
N ASP A 41 -1.75 0.66 -13.54
CA ASP A 41 -1.83 0.48 -14.98
C ASP A 41 -3.24 0.10 -15.42
N PHE A 42 -3.48 0.19 -16.72
CA PHE A 42 -4.73 -0.15 -17.38
C PHE A 42 -4.48 -1.13 -18.52
N ILE A 43 -5.17 -2.26 -18.52
CA ILE A 43 -4.95 -3.36 -19.46
C ILE A 43 -6.24 -3.69 -20.19
N GLU A 44 -6.22 -3.58 -21.51
CA GLU A 44 -7.32 -3.96 -22.37
C GLU A 44 -7.32 -5.48 -22.63
N LYS A 45 -8.50 -6.09 -22.65
CA LYS A 45 -8.70 -7.48 -23.08
C LYS A 45 -8.80 -7.51 -24.61
N PRO A 46 -8.30 -8.56 -25.27
CA PRO A 46 -7.79 -9.80 -24.69
C PRO A 46 -6.40 -9.65 -24.06
N LEU A 47 -6.20 -10.26 -22.89
CA LEU A 47 -4.92 -10.25 -22.19
C LEU A 47 -3.94 -11.18 -22.89
N ASP A 48 -2.87 -10.63 -23.47
CA ASP A 48 -1.70 -11.44 -23.78
C ASP A 48 -1.03 -11.90 -22.48
N ARG A 49 -0.79 -13.21 -22.34
CA ARG A 49 -0.26 -13.80 -21.11
C ARG A 49 1.12 -13.25 -20.77
N GLN A 50 1.99 -13.10 -21.77
CA GLN A 50 3.37 -12.67 -21.54
C GLN A 50 3.44 -11.20 -21.16
N SER A 51 2.68 -10.35 -21.84
CA SER A 51 2.54 -8.93 -21.53
C SER A 51 1.94 -8.73 -20.14
N PHE A 52 0.87 -9.45 -19.80
CA PHE A 52 0.24 -9.35 -18.48
C PHE A 52 1.20 -9.75 -17.35
N LEU A 53 1.91 -10.87 -17.50
CA LEU A 53 2.92 -11.29 -16.53
C LEU A 53 4.03 -10.25 -16.36
N SER A 54 4.49 -9.64 -17.45
CA SER A 54 5.51 -8.58 -17.37
C SER A 54 5.02 -7.35 -16.60
N VAL A 55 3.77 -6.93 -16.79
CA VAL A 55 3.16 -5.82 -16.03
C VAL A 55 3.07 -6.17 -14.54
N VAL A 56 2.59 -7.37 -14.21
CA VAL A 56 2.50 -7.84 -12.82
C VAL A 56 3.88 -7.93 -12.15
N GLU A 57 4.88 -8.49 -12.84
CA GLU A 57 6.25 -8.56 -12.30
C GLU A 57 6.84 -7.17 -12.08
N SER A 58 6.62 -6.23 -13.00
CA SER A 58 7.05 -4.84 -12.85
C SER A 58 6.34 -4.16 -11.67
N ALA A 59 5.04 -4.41 -11.49
CA ALA A 59 4.27 -3.90 -10.36
C ALA A 59 4.85 -4.39 -9.03
N LEU A 60 5.03 -5.70 -8.90
CA LEU A 60 5.59 -6.32 -7.70
C LEU A 60 7.00 -5.83 -7.38
N LYS A 61 7.87 -5.64 -8.38
CA LYS A 61 9.22 -5.08 -8.19
C LYS A 61 9.21 -3.64 -7.65
N ARG A 62 8.20 -2.85 -8.03
CA ARG A 62 8.02 -1.47 -7.53
C ARG A 62 7.34 -1.42 -6.17
N ASN A 63 6.77 -2.54 -5.72
CA ASN A 63 6.05 -2.60 -4.46
C ASN A 63 7.01 -2.92 -3.31
N ALA A 64 7.53 -1.88 -2.66
CA ALA A 64 8.35 -2.04 -1.46
C ALA A 64 7.63 -2.83 -0.35
N TRP A 65 6.29 -2.79 -0.30
CA TRP A 65 5.49 -3.57 0.64
C TRP A 65 5.43 -5.06 0.31
N ALA A 66 5.78 -5.45 -0.92
CA ALA A 66 5.91 -6.84 -1.37
C ALA A 66 7.34 -7.39 -1.19
N ASP A 67 8.27 -6.62 -0.61
CA ASP A 67 9.63 -7.09 -0.36
C ASP A 67 9.62 -8.34 0.55
N PRO A 68 10.20 -9.48 0.11
CA PRO A 68 10.27 -10.70 0.91
C PRO A 68 10.97 -10.50 2.27
N LEU A 69 11.93 -9.58 2.37
CA LEU A 69 12.61 -9.25 3.63
C LEU A 69 11.65 -8.58 4.62
N LEU A 70 10.81 -7.65 4.15
CA LEU A 70 9.76 -7.05 4.97
C LEU A 70 8.75 -8.12 5.40
N GLY A 71 8.42 -9.05 4.51
CA GLY A 71 7.55 -10.19 4.78
C GLY A 71 8.07 -11.14 5.86
N LYS A 72 9.39 -11.30 5.95
CA LYS A 72 10.07 -12.07 7.01
C LYS A 72 10.21 -11.30 8.31
N LEU A 73 10.34 -9.98 8.24
CA LEU A 73 10.55 -9.12 9.40
C LEU A 73 9.25 -8.87 10.17
N LEU A 74 8.18 -8.50 9.46
CA LEU A 74 6.91 -8.09 10.02
C LEU A 74 5.79 -9.04 9.59
N THR A 75 4.88 -9.34 10.51
CA THR A 75 3.63 -10.06 10.19
C THR A 75 2.72 -9.19 9.31
N GLU A 76 1.72 -9.81 8.68
CA GLU A 76 0.73 -9.08 7.88
C GLU A 76 0.03 -7.98 8.69
N THR A 77 -0.40 -8.30 9.92
CA THR A 77 -1.02 -7.32 10.82
C THR A 77 -0.06 -6.18 11.19
N GLU A 78 1.21 -6.49 11.45
CA GLU A 78 2.22 -5.45 11.77
C GLU A 78 2.52 -4.56 10.57
N ARG A 79 2.52 -5.08 9.34
CA ARG A 79 2.67 -4.26 8.12
C ARG A 79 1.49 -3.30 7.96
N ILE A 80 0.26 -3.78 8.21
CA ILE A 80 -0.94 -2.92 8.18
C ILE A 80 -0.83 -1.81 9.24
N VAL A 81 -0.43 -2.15 10.47
CA VAL A 81 -0.24 -1.16 11.53
C VAL A 81 0.87 -0.18 11.20
N LEU A 82 2.02 -0.65 10.71
CA LEU A 82 3.12 0.18 10.23
C LEU A 82 2.63 1.17 9.18
N HIS A 83 1.82 0.72 8.23
CA HIS A 83 1.29 1.59 7.19
C HIS A 83 0.49 2.75 7.78
N PHE A 84 -0.46 2.47 8.67
CA PHE A 84 -1.22 3.55 9.30
C PHE A 84 -0.36 4.50 10.13
N ILE A 85 0.73 4.03 10.72
CA ILE A 85 1.68 4.90 11.41
C ILE A 85 2.36 5.85 10.42
N LEU A 86 2.77 5.36 9.25
CA LEU A 86 3.41 6.15 8.20
C LEU A 86 2.44 7.16 7.56
N ASP A 87 1.14 6.83 7.52
CA ASP A 87 0.04 7.75 7.17
C ASP A 87 -0.27 8.79 8.26
N GLY A 88 0.48 8.81 9.36
CA GLY A 88 0.32 9.76 10.46
C GLY A 88 -0.88 9.49 11.37
N LYS A 89 -1.49 8.30 11.31
CA LYS A 89 -2.63 7.95 12.18
C LYS A 89 -2.18 7.74 13.62
N SER A 90 -2.98 8.24 14.56
CA SER A 90 -2.82 8.02 15.99
C SER A 90 -3.26 6.60 16.38
N ASN A 91 -2.78 6.10 17.54
CA ASN A 91 -3.16 4.77 18.04
C ASN A 91 -4.67 4.59 18.15
N LYS A 92 -5.40 5.65 18.52
CA LYS A 92 -6.87 5.64 18.64
C LYS A 92 -7.53 5.49 17.27
N GLU A 93 -7.06 6.22 16.27
CA GLU A 93 -7.57 6.10 14.89
C GLU A 93 -7.29 4.70 14.33
N ILE A 94 -6.09 4.17 14.52
CA ILE A 94 -5.74 2.81 14.05
C ILE A 94 -6.63 1.76 14.73
N ALA A 95 -6.82 1.87 16.05
CA ALA A 95 -7.66 0.94 16.80
C ALA A 95 -9.11 0.96 16.30
N TYR A 96 -9.64 2.16 16.01
CA TYR A 96 -10.96 2.34 15.41
C TYR A 96 -11.05 1.71 14.01
N LEU A 97 -10.10 2.02 13.12
CA LEU A 97 -10.05 1.50 11.75
C LEU A 97 -9.86 -0.03 11.70
N ARG A 98 -9.18 -0.60 12.69
CA ARG A 98 -8.91 -2.04 12.78
C ARG A 98 -9.93 -2.80 13.63
N HIS A 99 -10.92 -2.12 14.21
CA HIS A 99 -11.90 -2.69 15.15
C HIS A 99 -11.25 -3.51 16.28
N CYS A 100 -10.21 -2.96 16.92
CA CYS A 100 -9.48 -3.63 17.99
C CYS A 100 -9.21 -2.71 19.18
N ALA A 101 -8.71 -3.27 20.30
CA ALA A 101 -8.42 -2.48 21.49
C ALA A 101 -7.19 -1.58 21.27
N LEU A 102 -7.18 -0.40 21.90
CA LEU A 102 -6.04 0.55 21.85
C LEU A 102 -4.72 -0.14 22.25
N ARG A 103 -4.76 -0.94 23.32
CA ARG A 103 -3.62 -1.70 23.82
C ARG A 103 -3.04 -2.65 22.77
N THR A 104 -3.89 -3.27 21.94
CA THR A 104 -3.44 -4.15 20.86
C THR A 104 -2.60 -3.39 19.83
N ILE A 105 -2.99 -2.15 19.49
CA ILE A 105 -2.19 -1.30 18.59
C ILE A 105 -0.86 -0.90 19.24
N GLU A 106 -0.86 -0.57 20.53
CA GLU A 106 0.37 -0.27 21.27
C GLU A 106 1.34 -1.46 21.30
N ASP A 107 0.82 -2.67 21.52
CA ASP A 107 1.60 -3.90 21.48
C ASP A 107 2.17 -4.16 20.08
N HIS A 108 1.38 -3.97 19.01
CA HIS A 108 1.87 -4.04 17.64
C HIS A 108 2.98 -3.01 17.35
N ARG A 109 2.85 -1.76 17.82
CA ARG A 109 3.89 -0.72 17.67
C ARG A 109 5.18 -1.12 18.36
N ASN A 110 5.09 -1.61 19.59
CA ASN A 110 6.24 -2.09 20.33
C ASN A 110 6.92 -3.28 19.63
N HIS A 111 6.13 -4.19 19.05
CA HIS A 111 6.67 -5.31 18.26
C HIS A 111 7.37 -4.83 16.99
N ILE A 112 6.78 -3.88 16.26
CA ILE A 112 7.38 -3.26 15.08
C ILE A 112 8.71 -2.61 15.47
N TYR A 113 8.74 -1.78 16.52
CA TYR A 113 9.94 -1.08 16.97
C TYR A 113 11.07 -2.06 17.30
N ARG A 114 10.77 -3.13 18.05
CA ARG A 114 11.77 -4.17 18.36
C ARG A 114 12.27 -4.91 17.14
N LYS A 115 11.38 -5.28 16.21
CA LYS A 115 11.73 -6.04 15.00
C LYS A 115 12.57 -5.21 14.05
N VAL A 116 12.19 -3.95 13.85
CA VAL A 116 12.89 -3.00 12.99
C VAL A 116 14.19 -2.49 13.63
N GLY A 117 14.28 -2.50 14.97
CA GLY A 117 15.45 -2.02 15.70
C GLY A 117 15.45 -0.50 15.92
N VAL A 118 14.28 0.11 16.08
CA VAL A 118 14.09 1.55 16.28
C VAL A 118 13.43 1.84 17.62
N HIS A 119 13.63 3.04 18.16
CA HIS A 119 13.14 3.41 19.49
C HIS A 119 12.12 4.54 19.51
N ASN A 120 11.94 5.24 18.39
CA ASN A 120 11.02 6.35 18.28
C ASN A 120 10.41 6.42 16.88
N LEU A 121 9.40 7.26 16.73
CA LEU A 121 8.66 7.43 15.48
C LEU A 121 9.54 8.00 14.36
N VAL A 122 10.44 8.93 14.68
CA VAL A 122 11.32 9.56 13.68
C VAL A 122 12.27 8.53 13.06
N ASP A 123 12.84 7.66 13.87
CA ASP A 123 13.71 6.59 13.39
C ASP A 123 12.94 5.53 12.60
N LEU A 124 11.68 5.26 12.97
CA LEU A 124 10.79 4.42 12.16
C LEU A 124 10.54 5.03 10.77
N PHE A 125 10.26 6.34 10.70
CA PHE A 125 10.08 7.04 9.42
C PHE A 125 11.35 7.00 8.56
N LYS A 126 12.52 7.24 9.15
CA LYS A 126 13.81 7.15 8.43
C LYS A 126 14.06 5.73 7.90
N TRP A 127 13.80 4.72 8.71
CA TRP A 127 13.91 3.33 8.29
C TRP A 127 12.94 3.02 7.14
N ALA A 128 11.68 3.44 7.26
CA ALA A 128 10.67 3.22 6.23
C ALA A 128 11.00 3.94 4.92
N ALA A 129 11.54 5.17 4.98
CA ALA A 129 12.04 5.90 3.81
C ALA A 129 13.23 5.17 3.15
N GLY A 130 14.17 4.64 3.93
CA GLY A 130 15.28 3.84 3.42
C GLY A 130 14.85 2.54 2.74
N MET A 131 13.70 2.00 3.14
CA MET A 131 13.07 0.83 2.52
C MET A 131 12.16 1.16 1.31
N GLY A 132 11.96 2.46 1.00
CA GLY A 132 11.02 2.87 -0.05
C GLY A 132 9.55 2.67 0.31
N LEU A 133 9.21 2.55 1.59
CA LEU A 133 7.84 2.34 2.08
C LEU A 133 7.03 3.64 2.21
N VAL A 134 7.70 4.79 2.10
CA VAL A 134 7.11 6.12 2.18
C VAL A 134 7.43 6.86 0.89
N GLU A 135 6.39 7.34 0.19
CA GLU A 135 6.56 8.38 -0.82
C GLU A 135 6.73 9.70 -0.06
N LEU A 136 7.94 10.24 -0.07
CA LEU A 136 8.15 11.59 0.45
C LEU A 136 7.35 12.54 -0.47
N PRO A 137 6.49 13.41 0.08
CA PRO A 137 5.83 14.40 -0.75
C PRO A 137 6.93 15.19 -1.47
N GLU A 138 6.89 15.19 -2.81
CA GLU A 138 7.67 16.16 -3.58
C GLU A 138 7.24 17.54 -3.09
N ASN A 139 8.19 18.29 -2.53
CA ASN A 139 7.92 19.65 -2.07
C ASN A 139 7.42 20.46 -3.29
N GLU A 140 6.15 20.84 -3.30
CA GLU A 140 5.63 21.94 -4.15
C GLU A 140 6.15 23.30 -3.64
#